data_AF-A0A829WA73-F1
#
_entry.id   AF-A0A829WA73-F1
#
_cell.length_a   1.000
_cell.length_b   1.000
_cell.length_c   1.000
_cell.angle_alpha   90.00
_cell.angle_beta   90.00
_cell.angle_gamma   90.00
#
_symmetry.space_group_name_H-M   'P 1'
#
loop_
_entity.id
_entity.type
_entity.pdbx_description
1 polymer ?
#
loop_
_entity_poly.entity_id
_entity_poly.type
_entity_poly.pdbx_seq_one_letter_code
_entity_poly.pdbx_strand_id
1 'polypeptide(L)'
;MRKENRIGVLGVCAGGGYAVNAAMTKRRIKAGGTAAGANIGRVQRESRNPIPVLKEAARQRTPEARGGDPLSQTGFPAAGKKGRRRASTSENLLVLEH
;
A
#
# COMPACT_ATOMS: atom_id res chain seq x y z
N MET A 1 12.16 -31.17 2.86
CA MET A 1 11.00 -30.37 2.40
C MET A 1 11.18 -30.05 0.92
N ARG A 2 10.13 -30.17 0.10
CA ARG A 2 10.15 -29.79 -1.34
C ARG A 2 10.26 -28.25 -1.49
N LYS A 3 10.90 -27.78 -2.55
CA LYS A 3 11.17 -26.34 -2.79
C LYS A 3 9.88 -25.51 -2.87
N GLU A 4 8.81 -26.06 -3.44
CA GLU A 4 7.49 -25.41 -3.54
C GLU A 4 6.87 -24.93 -2.21
N ASN A 5 7.40 -25.31 -1.04
CA ASN A 5 6.88 -24.89 0.27
C ASN A 5 7.79 -23.91 1.02
N ARG A 6 8.72 -23.24 0.33
CA ARG A 6 9.66 -22.27 0.91
C ARG A 6 9.36 -20.85 0.42
N ILE A 7 8.28 -20.29 0.93
CA ILE A 7 7.80 -18.94 0.57
C ILE A 7 8.31 -17.92 1.58
N GLY A 8 9.03 -16.91 1.12
CA GLY A 8 9.45 -15.76 1.90
C GLY A 8 8.69 -14.48 1.54
N VAL A 9 8.62 -13.53 2.47
CA VAL A 9 8.05 -12.19 2.21
C VAL A 9 9.00 -11.09 2.69
N LEU A 10 9.23 -10.08 1.84
CA LEU A 10 10.00 -8.89 2.18
C LEU A 10 9.18 -7.63 1.88
N GLY A 11 9.08 -6.75 2.88
CA GLY A 11 8.38 -5.46 2.74
C GLY A 11 9.27 -4.25 2.96
N VAL A 12 9.12 -3.22 2.13
CA VAL A 12 9.88 -1.96 2.23
C VAL A 12 8.94 -0.81 2.60
N CYS A 13 9.35 0.07 3.51
CA CYS A 13 8.55 1.23 3.93
C CYS A 13 7.15 0.79 4.43
N ALA A 14 6.07 1.39 3.90
CA ALA A 14 4.69 0.97 4.19
C ALA A 14 4.44 -0.52 3.84
N GLY A 15 5.17 -1.05 2.86
CA GLY A 15 5.18 -2.48 2.50
C GLY A 15 5.58 -3.39 3.65
N GLY A 16 6.45 -2.92 4.56
CA GLY A 16 6.84 -3.69 5.75
C GLY A 16 5.65 -4.03 6.65
N GLY A 17 4.76 -3.06 6.88
CA GLY A 17 3.53 -3.29 7.65
C GLY A 17 2.61 -4.33 6.99
N TYR A 18 2.51 -4.30 5.66
CA TYR A 18 1.72 -5.29 4.90
C TYR A 18 2.38 -6.68 4.88
N ALA A 19 3.70 -6.76 4.73
CA ALA A 19 4.46 -8.00 4.75
C ALA A 19 4.30 -8.73 6.09
N VAL A 20 4.42 -8.00 7.21
CA VAL A 20 4.22 -8.56 8.55
C VAL A 20 2.79 -9.07 8.72
N ASN A 21 1.77 -8.30 8.29
CA ASN A 21 0.38 -8.75 8.39
C ASN A 21 0.09 -10.00 7.55
N ALA A 22 0.68 -10.08 6.35
CA ALA A 22 0.58 -11.28 5.51
C ALA A 22 1.25 -12.50 6.16
N ALA A 23 2.43 -12.32 6.77
CA ALA A 23 3.14 -13.39 7.47
C ALA A 23 2.36 -13.93 8.67
N MET A 24 1.66 -13.07 9.42
CA MET A 24 0.82 -13.48 10.56
C MET A 24 -0.39 -14.32 10.14
N THR A 25 -0.95 -14.05 8.96
CA THR A 25 -2.23 -14.66 8.52
C THR A 25 -2.05 -15.84 7.57
N LYS A 26 -0.92 -15.95 6.86
CA LYS A 26 -0.70 -16.98 5.83
C LYS A 26 0.37 -17.99 6.25
N ARG A 27 -0.08 -19.18 6.65
CA ARG A 27 0.78 -20.31 7.07
C ARG A 27 1.80 -20.79 6.03
N ARG A 28 1.59 -20.46 4.75
CA ARG A 28 2.53 -20.81 3.67
C ARG A 28 3.81 -19.99 3.71
N ILE A 29 3.78 -18.79 4.31
CA ILE A 29 4.96 -17.94 4.48
C ILE A 29 5.82 -18.53 5.60
N LYS A 30 7.09 -18.80 5.30
CA LYS A 30 8.06 -19.45 6.20
C LYS A 30 9.13 -18.49 6.72
N ALA A 31 9.35 -17.39 6.04
CA ALA A 31 10.28 -16.34 6.45
C ALA A 31 9.72 -14.96 6.10
N GLY A 32 9.96 -13.98 6.96
CA GLY A 32 9.51 -12.60 6.78
C GLY A 32 10.59 -11.60 7.15
N GLY A 33 10.73 -10.53 6.37
CA GLY A 33 11.67 -9.44 6.63
C GLY A 33 11.10 -8.08 6.25
N THR A 34 11.65 -7.01 6.83
CA THR A 34 11.32 -5.65 6.42
C THR A 34 12.56 -4.76 6.35
N ALA A 35 12.59 -3.83 5.39
CA ALA A 35 13.59 -2.77 5.31
C ALA A 35 12.89 -1.43 5.50
N ALA A 36 13.30 -0.67 6.52
CA ALA A 36 12.62 0.57 6.94
C ALA A 36 11.08 0.41 7.06
N GLY A 37 10.63 -0.74 7.56
CA GLY A 37 9.21 -1.11 7.60
C GLY A 37 8.40 -0.17 8.51
N ALA A 38 7.24 0.28 8.03
CA ALA A 38 6.34 1.15 8.78
C ALA A 38 4.89 0.65 8.73
N ASN A 39 4.20 0.73 9.87
CA ASN A 39 2.74 0.65 9.89
C ASN A 39 2.16 2.01 9.51
N ILE A 40 1.85 2.19 8.23
CA ILE A 40 1.42 3.48 7.69
C ILE A 40 0.14 4.02 8.34
N GLY A 41 -0.80 3.14 8.71
CA GLY A 41 -2.03 3.55 9.38
C GLY A 41 -1.78 4.10 10.78
N ARG A 42 -0.81 3.52 11.50
CA ARG A 42 -0.35 4.04 12.79
C ARG A 42 0.35 5.38 12.64
N VAL A 43 1.29 5.48 11.69
CA VAL A 43 2.00 6.74 11.38
C VAL A 43 1.03 7.87 11.07
N GLN A 44 -0.02 7.62 10.26
CA GLN A 44 -1.00 8.67 9.94
C GLN A 44 -1.84 9.09 11.15
N ARG A 45 -2.21 8.18 12.05
CA ARG A 45 -3.02 8.50 13.24
C ARG A 45 -2.23 9.22 14.32
N GLU A 46 -0.95 8.86 14.50
CA GLU A 46 -0.14 9.33 15.63
C GLU A 46 0.74 10.54 15.28
N SER A 47 1.17 10.68 14.02
CA SER A 47 2.18 11.69 13.65
C SER A 47 1.63 12.91 12.92
N ARG A 48 0.34 12.95 12.56
CA ARG A 48 -0.27 14.06 11.81
C ARG A 48 -1.69 14.34 12.28
N ASN A 49 -2.08 15.63 12.30
CA ASN A 49 -3.49 16.01 12.43
C ASN A 49 -4.24 15.59 11.14
N PRO A 50 -5.24 14.69 11.20
CA PRO A 50 -5.93 14.21 10.00
C PRO A 50 -6.95 15.22 9.46
N ILE A 51 -7.39 16.21 10.25
CA ILE A 51 -8.50 17.11 9.90
C ILE A 51 -8.25 17.89 8.60
N PRO A 52 -7.07 18.50 8.36
CA PRO A 52 -6.81 19.22 7.11
C PRO A 52 -6.87 18.30 5.88
N VAL A 53 -6.29 17.09 5.98
CA VAL A 53 -6.28 16.10 4.89
C VAL A 53 -7.70 15.63 4.58
N LEU A 54 -8.53 15.39 5.60
CA LEU A 54 -9.92 14.98 5.43
C LEU A 54 -10.77 16.09 4.82
N LYS A 55 -10.56 17.36 5.21
CA LYS A 55 -11.25 18.50 4.60
C LYS A 55 -10.93 18.63 3.12
N GLU A 56 -9.66 18.47 2.74
CA GLU A 56 -9.24 18.51 1.35
C GLU A 56 -9.85 17.36 0.55
N ALA A 57 -9.78 16.13 1.08
CA ALA A 57 -10.42 14.99 0.45
C ALA A 57 -11.95 15.18 0.29
N ALA A 58 -12.62 15.78 1.27
CA ALA A 58 -14.05 16.07 1.20
C ALA A 58 -14.38 17.11 0.12
N ARG A 59 -13.58 18.19 0.02
CA ARG A 59 -13.73 19.21 -1.03
C ARG A 59 -13.59 18.62 -2.43
N GLN A 60 -12.65 17.70 -2.61
CA GLN A 60 -12.39 17.09 -3.91
C GLN A 60 -13.42 16.03 -4.34
N ARG A 61 -14.01 15.29 -3.39
CA ARG A 61 -14.96 14.21 -3.70
C ARG A 61 -16.17 14.67 -4.51
N THR A 62 -16.69 15.87 -4.25
CA THR A 62 -17.91 16.37 -4.91
C THR A 62 -17.66 16.70 -6.40
N PRO A 63 -16.61 17.44 -6.78
CA PRO A 63 -16.21 17.60 -8.18
C PRO A 63 -15.93 16.28 -8.90
N GLU A 64 -15.16 15.36 -8.28
CA GLU A 64 -14.85 14.06 -8.89
C GLU A 64 -16.11 13.22 -9.15
N ALA A 65 -17.03 13.18 -8.18
CA ALA A 65 -18.30 12.46 -8.34
C ALA A 65 -19.19 13.05 -9.45
N ARG A 66 -19.03 14.34 -9.77
CA ARG A 66 -19.72 15.03 -10.87
C ARG A 66 -19.01 14.89 -12.22
N GLY A 67 -17.95 14.09 -12.29
CA GLY A 67 -17.18 13.84 -13.50
C GLY A 67 -16.03 14.80 -13.73
N GLY A 68 -15.68 15.65 -12.74
CA GLY A 68 -14.47 16.46 -12.74
C GLY A 68 -13.20 15.62 -12.59
N ASP A 69 -12.05 16.24 -12.88
CA ASP A 69 -10.77 15.53 -12.90
C ASP A 69 -10.30 15.13 -11.48
N PRO A 70 -9.75 13.91 -11.32
CA PRO A 70 -9.19 13.48 -10.06
C PRO A 70 -7.96 14.27 -9.65
N LEU A 71 -7.81 14.53 -8.35
CA LEU A 71 -6.57 15.08 -7.83
C LEU A 71 -5.43 14.08 -8.04
N SER A 72 -4.39 14.50 -8.75
CA SER A 72 -3.14 13.74 -8.84
C SER A 72 -2.42 13.84 -7.51
N GLN A 73 -2.36 12.75 -6.74
CA GLN A 73 -1.48 12.70 -5.57
C GLN A 73 -0.04 12.51 -6.03
N THR A 74 0.89 13.30 -5.50
CA THR A 74 2.34 13.13 -5.73
C THR A 74 2.75 11.67 -5.46
N GLY A 75 3.30 11.00 -6.46
CA GLY A 75 3.71 9.59 -6.41
C GLY A 75 2.69 8.60 -7.01
N PHE A 76 1.51 9.06 -7.41
CA PHE A 76 0.52 8.24 -8.11
C PHE A 76 0.02 8.99 -9.36
N PRO A 77 -0.08 8.34 -10.52
CA PRO A 77 -0.65 8.98 -11.69
C PRO A 77 -2.08 9.44 -11.37
N ALA A 78 -2.43 10.66 -11.81
CA ALA A 78 -3.82 11.09 -11.84
C ALA A 78 -4.66 9.97 -12.45
N ALA A 79 -5.80 9.67 -11.84
CA ALA A 79 -6.71 8.64 -12.35
C ALA A 79 -7.41 9.12 -13.65
N GLY A 80 -6.64 9.42 -14.69
CA GLY A 80 -7.13 9.78 -16.00
C GLY A 80 -7.76 8.58 -16.71
N LYS A 81 -8.76 8.85 -17.55
CA LYS A 81 -9.57 7.87 -18.31
C LYS A 81 -8.82 7.08 -19.39
N LYS A 82 -7.52 6.80 -19.23
CA LYS A 82 -6.74 5.94 -20.14
C LYS A 82 -5.85 5.00 -19.34
N GLY A 83 -6.16 3.71 -19.47
CA GLY A 83 -5.29 2.62 -19.05
C GLY A 83 -5.45 2.26 -17.58
N ARG A 84 -6.25 1.22 -17.34
CA ARG A 84 -6.35 0.51 -16.07
C ARG A 84 -5.03 -0.22 -15.75
N ARG A 85 -3.91 0.48 -15.62
CA ARG A 85 -2.79 -0.04 -14.81
C ARG A 85 -3.21 0.22 -13.38
N ARG A 86 -3.71 -0.84 -12.72
CA ARG A 86 -3.90 -0.84 -11.26
C ARG A 86 -2.62 -0.25 -10.68
N ALA A 87 -2.73 0.85 -9.93
CA ALA A 87 -1.63 1.33 -9.09
C ALA A 87 -1.20 0.12 -8.26
N SER A 88 -0.09 -0.49 -8.67
CA SER A 88 0.26 -1.80 -8.19
C SER A 88 0.94 -1.56 -6.87
N THR A 89 0.21 -1.77 -5.78
CA THR A 89 0.72 -1.93 -4.41
C THR A 89 1.78 -3.04 -4.30
N SER A 90 2.11 -3.72 -5.42
CA SER A 90 3.09 -4.79 -5.53
C SER A 90 4.54 -4.34 -5.50
N GLU A 91 4.88 -3.05 -5.66
CA GLU A 91 6.31 -2.65 -5.65
C GLU A 91 6.93 -2.64 -4.24
N ASN A 92 6.11 -2.65 -3.19
CA ASN A 92 6.59 -2.64 -1.81
C ASN A 92 6.51 -4.02 -1.12
N LEU A 93 6.10 -5.06 -1.84
CA LEU A 93 5.96 -6.42 -1.33
C LEU A 93 6.54 -7.43 -2.31
N LEU A 94 7.76 -7.88 -2.04
CA LEU A 94 8.41 -8.95 -2.79
C LEU A 94 8.07 -10.28 -2.11
N VAL A 95 7.39 -11.16 -2.85
CA VAL A 95 7.22 -12.56 -2.49
C VAL A 95 8.35 -13.32 -3.15
N LEU A 96 9.21 -13.95 -2.35
CA LEU A 96 10.36 -14.72 -2.82
C LEU A 96 9.98 -16.20 -2.75
N GLU A 97 9.93 -16.85 -3.91
CA GLU A 97 9.67 -18.28 -4.07
C GLU A 97 10.98 -18.96 -4.52
N HIS A 98 11.40 -20.07 -3.87
CA HIS A 98 12.68 -20.76 -4.14
C HIS A 98 12.63 -22.28 -4.15
#